data_AF-A0A948DM36-F1
#
_entry.id   AF-A0A948DM36-F1
#
_cell.length_a   1.000
_cell.length_b   1.000
_cell.length_c   1.000
_cell.angle_alpha   90.00
_cell.angle_beta   90.00
_cell.angle_gamma   90.00
#
_symmetry.space_group_name_H-M   'P 1'
#
loop_
_entity.id
_entity.type
_entity.pdbx_description
1 polymer ?
#
loop_
_entity_poly.entity_id
_entity_poly.type
_entity_poly.pdbx_seq_one_letter_code
_entity_poly.pdbx_strand_id
1 'polypeptide(L)'
;TFNSATRHFGLCKATYPATPGDITLGLPARIIDNLWESLKKLDKIVPGILHPSTLLYAPEIKFFDTHFITDENLETSVKGIFVAGDGTGKSRGIVGAGISGIIAARGIFKKYF
;
A
#
# COMPACT_ATOMS: atom_id res chain seq x y z
N THR A 1 -3.20 15.74 -29.55
CA THR A 1 -2.54 14.44 -29.73
C THR A 1 -1.17 14.50 -29.06
N PHE A 2 -0.95 13.68 -28.03
CA PHE A 2 0.28 13.67 -27.24
C PHE A 2 1.44 13.14 -28.09
N ASN A 3 2.42 13.98 -28.40
CA ASN A 3 3.62 13.56 -29.16
C ASN A 3 4.72 13.23 -28.14
N SER A 4 5.06 11.95 -28.01
CA SER A 4 6.08 11.43 -27.10
C SER A 4 7.50 11.88 -27.46
N ALA A 5 7.77 12.14 -28.75
CA ALA A 5 9.09 12.53 -29.25
C ALA A 5 9.49 13.95 -28.82
N THR A 6 8.53 14.88 -28.67
CA THR A 6 8.81 16.27 -28.27
C THR A 6 8.97 16.46 -26.76
N ARG A 7 8.65 15.45 -25.94
CA ARG A 7 8.72 15.52 -24.48
C ARG A 7 9.70 14.54 -23.83
N HIS A 8 10.61 13.96 -24.61
CA HIS A 8 11.62 13.00 -24.13
C HIS A 8 11.04 11.77 -23.40
N PHE A 9 9.78 11.41 -23.66
CA PHE A 9 9.23 10.13 -23.21
C PHE A 9 9.75 9.05 -24.14
N GLY A 10 11.01 8.63 -23.94
CA GLY A 10 11.56 7.44 -24.55
C GLY A 10 10.72 6.20 -24.21
N LEU A 11 11.01 5.07 -24.87
CA LEU A 11 10.43 3.77 -24.54
C LEU A 11 10.53 3.55 -23.00
N CYS A 12 9.39 3.44 -22.32
CA CYS A 12 9.39 3.15 -20.89
C CYS A 12 9.97 1.74 -20.70
N LYS A 13 11.09 1.65 -20.00
CA LYS A 13 11.78 0.38 -19.77
C LYS A 13 11.25 -0.25 -18.49
N ALA A 14 10.91 -1.53 -18.57
CA ALA A 14 10.53 -2.31 -17.40
C ALA A 14 11.70 -2.39 -16.40
N THR A 15 11.45 -2.04 -15.13
CA THR A 15 12.38 -2.17 -14.01
C THR A 15 12.21 -3.48 -13.25
N TYR A 16 11.02 -4.08 -13.32
CA TYR A 16 10.73 -5.37 -12.69
C TYR A 16 10.73 -6.47 -13.76
N PRO A 17 11.38 -7.63 -13.53
CA PRO A 17 11.37 -8.75 -14.46
C PRO A 17 10.00 -9.44 -14.49
N ALA A 18 9.03 -8.83 -15.17
CA ALA A 18 7.71 -9.40 -15.42
C ALA A 18 7.59 -9.97 -16.83
N THR A 19 6.72 -10.98 -16.96
CA THR A 19 6.25 -11.45 -18.27
C THR A 19 4.99 -10.66 -18.64
N PRO A 20 4.90 -10.06 -19.85
CA PRO A 20 3.67 -9.40 -20.30
C PRO A 20 2.49 -10.38 -20.36
N GLY A 21 1.31 -9.94 -19.91
CA GLY A 21 0.11 -10.76 -19.90
C GLY A 21 -1.15 -9.94 -19.63
N ASP A 22 -2.31 -10.60 -19.74
CA ASP A 22 -3.61 -9.98 -19.47
C ASP A 22 -3.92 -10.02 -17.97
N ILE A 23 -3.88 -8.86 -17.33
CA ILE A 23 -4.15 -8.72 -15.89
C ILE A 23 -5.61 -9.00 -15.52
N THR A 24 -6.54 -8.98 -16.47
CA THR A 24 -7.97 -9.28 -16.22
C THR A 24 -8.20 -10.74 -15.87
N LEU A 25 -7.25 -11.62 -16.22
CA LEU A 25 -7.28 -13.03 -15.82
C LEU A 25 -6.94 -13.25 -14.34
N GLY A 26 -6.26 -12.27 -13.70
CA GLY A 26 -5.75 -12.38 -12.33
C GLY A 26 -6.41 -11.46 -11.30
N LEU A 27 -7.29 -10.55 -11.72
CA LEU A 27 -7.96 -9.58 -10.85
C LEU A 27 -9.48 -9.63 -11.01
N PRO A 28 -10.27 -9.46 -9.93
CA PRO A 28 -11.71 -9.34 -10.02
C PRO A 28 -12.13 -8.20 -10.96
N ALA A 29 -13.19 -8.43 -11.74
CA ALA A 29 -13.71 -7.44 -12.71
C ALA A 29 -13.93 -6.05 -12.11
N ARG A 30 -14.47 -5.99 -10.88
CA ARG A 30 -14.65 -4.71 -10.16
C ARG A 30 -13.35 -3.93 -9.95
N ILE A 31 -12.24 -4.61 -9.66
CA ILE A 31 -10.94 -3.95 -9.49
C ILE A 31 -10.44 -3.42 -10.84
N ILE A 32 -10.62 -4.19 -11.91
CA ILE A 32 -10.27 -3.79 -13.28
C ILE A 32 -11.08 -2.55 -13.70
N ASP A 33 -12.39 -2.55 -13.49
CA ASP A 33 -13.27 -1.42 -13.84
C ASP A 33 -12.86 -0.15 -13.07
N ASN A 34 -12.63 -0.27 -11.77
CA ASN A 34 -12.18 0.82 -10.93
C ASN A 34 -10.81 1.35 -11.39
N LEU A 35 -9.85 0.46 -11.64
CA LEU A 35 -8.52 0.82 -12.11
C LEU A 35 -8.59 1.59 -13.44
N TRP A 36 -9.41 1.11 -14.37
CA TRP A 36 -9.61 1.76 -15.67
C TRP A 36 -10.23 3.15 -15.55
N GLU A 37 -11.27 3.29 -14.71
CA GLU A 37 -11.90 4.58 -14.45
C GLU A 37 -10.92 5.55 -13.77
N SER A 38 -10.18 5.07 -12.76
CA SER A 38 -9.18 5.84 -12.04
C SER A 38 -8.09 6.35 -12.98
N LEU A 39 -7.53 5.50 -13.84
CA LEU A 39 -6.50 5.91 -14.80
C LEU A 39 -7.03 6.96 -15.79
N LYS A 40 -8.28 6.82 -16.27
CA LYS A 40 -8.91 7.82 -17.15
C LYS A 40 -9.12 9.16 -16.47
N LYS A 41 -9.55 9.16 -15.21
CA LYS A 41 -9.70 10.38 -14.40
C LYS A 41 -8.35 11.03 -14.14
N LEU A 42 -7.35 10.21 -13.84
CA LEU A 42 -6.00 10.67 -13.53
C LEU A 42 -5.31 11.29 -14.76
N ASP A 43 -5.51 10.74 -15.96
CA ASP A 43 -4.98 11.30 -17.21
C ASP A 43 -5.53 12.71 -17.52
N LYS A 44 -6.73 13.05 -17.06
CA LYS A 44 -7.26 14.43 -17.17
C LYS A 44 -6.53 15.42 -16.26
N ILE A 45 -6.03 14.96 -15.12
CA ILE A 45 -5.31 15.78 -14.14
C ILE A 45 -3.83 15.88 -14.53
N VAL A 46 -3.25 14.76 -14.95
CA VAL A 46 -1.85 14.64 -15.36
C VAL A 46 -1.81 14.02 -16.77
N PRO A 47 -1.79 14.88 -17.82
CA PRO A 47 -1.84 14.40 -19.20
C PRO A 47 -0.65 13.51 -19.56
N GLY A 48 -0.93 12.33 -20.11
CA GLY A 48 0.09 11.39 -20.59
C GLY A 48 0.24 10.13 -19.72
N ILE A 49 -0.57 9.98 -18.67
CA ILE A 49 -0.57 8.77 -17.84
C ILE A 49 -1.07 7.56 -18.63
N LEU A 50 -2.10 7.74 -19.45
CA LEU A 50 -2.62 6.67 -20.32
C LEU A 50 -1.88 6.56 -21.66
N HIS A 51 -0.64 7.03 -21.74
CA HIS A 51 0.16 6.85 -22.94
C HIS A 51 0.40 5.36 -23.24
N PRO A 52 0.43 4.92 -24.51
CA PRO A 52 0.68 3.51 -24.85
C PRO A 52 2.00 2.92 -24.34
N SER A 53 2.97 3.78 -24.02
CA SER A 53 4.24 3.38 -23.41
C SER A 53 4.19 3.23 -21.88
N THR A 54 3.07 3.57 -21.22
CA THR A 54 2.95 3.42 -19.77
C THR A 54 2.90 1.93 -19.42
N LEU A 55 3.82 1.51 -18.56
CA LEU A 55 3.85 0.15 -18.05
C LEU A 55 3.01 0.05 -16.77
N LEU A 56 2.22 -1.01 -16.68
CA LEU A 56 1.43 -1.36 -15.50
C LEU A 56 1.85 -2.76 -15.03
N TYR A 57 2.29 -2.87 -13.77
CA TYR A 57 2.47 -4.15 -13.09
C TYR A 57 1.30 -4.40 -12.14
N ALA A 58 0.87 -5.65 -11.99
CA ALA A 58 -0.15 -6.08 -11.03
C ALA A 58 0.08 -7.59 -10.77
N PRO A 59 -0.19 -8.18 -9.59
CA PRO A 59 -1.16 -7.79 -8.55
C PRO A 59 -0.51 -7.46 -7.19
N GLU A 60 -1.13 -6.58 -6.40
CA GLU A 60 -0.81 -6.48 -4.96
C GLU A 60 -2.08 -6.48 -4.12
N ILE A 61 -2.06 -7.36 -3.12
CA ILE A 61 -2.94 -7.31 -1.97
C ILE A 61 -2.06 -7.43 -0.73
N LYS A 62 -2.15 -6.46 0.19
CA LYS A 62 -1.74 -6.65 1.59
C LYS A 62 -2.92 -6.38 2.51
N PHE A 63 -3.71 -7.42 2.74
CA PHE A 63 -4.67 -7.44 3.83
C PHE A 63 -3.97 -7.97 5.08
N PHE A 64 -3.84 -7.14 6.11
CA PHE A 64 -4.29 -7.41 7.48
C PHE A 64 -4.19 -6.12 8.29
N ASP A 65 -5.18 -5.92 9.14
CA ASP A 65 -4.95 -5.38 10.47
C ASP A 65 -5.83 -6.22 11.38
N THR A 66 -5.27 -7.32 11.92
CA THR A 66 -5.96 -8.08 12.96
C THR A 66 -6.10 -7.11 14.13
N HIS A 67 -7.27 -6.51 14.28
CA HIS A 67 -7.44 -5.45 15.26
C HIS A 67 -7.57 -6.10 16.63
N PHE A 68 -6.46 -6.13 17.36
CA PHE A 68 -6.46 -6.57 18.75
C PHE A 68 -7.10 -5.49 19.60
N ILE A 69 -8.05 -5.86 20.46
CA ILE A 69 -8.55 -4.96 21.49
C ILE A 69 -7.39 -4.76 22.48
N THR A 70 -7.06 -3.49 22.74
CA THR A 70 -5.97 -3.13 23.66
C THR A 70 -6.35 -1.99 24.57
N ASP A 71 -5.60 -1.82 25.65
CA ASP A 71 -5.63 -0.62 26.47
C ASP A 71 -4.80 0.53 25.85
N GLU A 72 -4.64 1.62 26.60
CA GLU A 72 -3.85 2.81 26.23
C GLU A 72 -2.35 2.53 26.08
N ASN A 73 -1.87 1.44 26.67
CA ASN A 73 -0.47 1.01 26.63
C ASN A 73 -0.23 -0.05 25.53
N LEU A 74 -1.25 -0.34 24.73
CA LEU A 74 -1.25 -1.38 23.71
C LEU A 74 -1.10 -2.81 24.26
N GLU A 75 -1.47 -3.03 25.51
CA GLU A 75 -1.61 -4.37 26.07
C GLU A 75 -2.94 -4.98 25.61
N THR A 76 -2.90 -6.23 25.16
CA THR A 76 -4.11 -6.97 24.76
C THR A 76 -4.94 -7.41 25.97
N SER A 77 -6.07 -8.08 25.72
CA SER A 77 -6.83 -8.75 26.79
C SER A 77 -6.04 -9.86 27.50
N VAL A 78 -4.95 -10.36 26.90
CA VAL A 78 -4.05 -11.32 27.53
C VAL A 78 -2.92 -10.57 28.24
N LYS A 79 -2.88 -10.70 29.57
CA LYS A 79 -1.90 -10.02 30.42
C LYS A 79 -0.47 -10.38 30.02
N GLY A 80 0.36 -9.37 29.87
CA GLY A 80 1.77 -9.47 29.47
C GLY A 80 1.99 -9.51 27.97
N ILE A 81 0.93 -9.48 27.15
CA ILE A 81 1.04 -9.44 25.69
C ILE A 81 0.72 -8.03 25.19
N PHE A 82 1.73 -7.39 24.62
CA PHE A 82 1.64 -6.06 24.02
C PHE A 82 1.76 -6.17 22.50
N VAL A 83 1.03 -5.34 21.78
CA VAL A 83 1.02 -5.31 20.32
C VAL A 83 1.41 -3.93 19.80
N ALA A 84 2.17 -3.88 18.70
CA ALA A 84 2.59 -2.65 18.07
C ALA A 84 2.79 -2.87 16.58
N GLY A 85 2.79 -1.78 15.82
CA GLY A 85 3.01 -1.79 14.38
C GLY A 85 1.78 -2.12 13.54
N ASP A 86 1.99 -2.04 12.23
CA ASP A 86 0.97 -2.18 11.18
C ASP A 86 0.45 -3.63 11.02
N GLY A 87 1.04 -4.61 11.70
CA GLY A 87 0.51 -5.98 11.66
C GLY A 87 -0.64 -6.21 12.64
N THR A 88 -0.89 -5.25 13.53
CA THR A 88 -1.72 -5.42 14.74
C THR A 88 -2.91 -4.46 14.82
N GLY A 89 -3.15 -3.68 13.77
CA GLY A 89 -4.23 -2.68 13.77
C GLY A 89 -3.90 -1.37 14.45
N LYS A 90 -2.63 -1.13 14.82
CA LYS A 90 -2.25 0.00 15.70
C LYS A 90 -1.55 1.15 14.99
N SER A 91 -1.09 0.94 13.77
CA SER A 91 -0.44 2.00 13.00
C SER A 91 -0.55 1.77 11.49
N ARG A 92 -0.13 2.79 10.73
CA ARG A 92 0.14 2.68 9.29
C ARG A 92 1.42 3.44 8.96
N GLY A 93 2.33 2.76 8.28
CA GLY A 93 3.60 3.29 7.83
C GLY A 93 4.68 3.31 8.92
N ILE A 94 5.90 3.58 8.47
CA ILE A 94 7.13 3.47 9.27
C ILE A 94 7.05 4.28 10.57
N VAL A 95 6.59 5.53 10.49
CA VAL A 95 6.53 6.44 11.64
C VAL A 95 5.49 5.98 12.66
N GLY A 96 4.30 5.60 12.20
CA GLY A 96 3.24 5.10 13.07
C GLY A 96 3.67 3.82 13.80
N ALA A 97 4.32 2.90 13.08
CA ALA A 97 4.86 1.68 13.67
C ALA A 97 5.89 1.99 14.76
N GLY A 98 6.81 2.93 14.50
CA GLY A 98 7.78 3.39 15.50
C GLY A 98 7.13 3.98 16.76
N ILE A 99 6.14 4.86 16.60
CA ILE A 99 5.42 5.47 17.73
C ILE A 99 4.69 4.42 18.56
N SER A 100 3.97 3.50 17.92
CA SER A 100 3.25 2.42 18.63
C SER A 100 4.22 1.52 19.41
N GLY A 101 5.40 1.22 18.88
CA GLY A 101 6.44 0.48 19.58
C GLY A 101 6.92 1.19 20.85
N ILE A 102 7.09 2.51 20.80
CA ILE A 102 7.47 3.31 21.98
C ILE A 102 6.36 3.28 23.05
N ILE A 103 5.09 3.36 22.65
CA ILE A 103 3.96 3.29 23.58
C ILE A 103 3.94 1.94 24.29
N ALA A 104 4.02 0.84 23.53
CA ALA A 104 4.06 -0.51 24.09
C ALA A 104 5.26 -0.70 25.03
N ALA A 105 6.45 -0.23 24.65
CA ALA A 105 7.65 -0.31 25.49
C ALA A 105 7.50 0.46 26.81
N ARG A 106 6.90 1.65 26.79
CA ARG A 106 6.59 2.42 28.02
C ARG A 106 5.55 1.73 28.89
N GLY A 107 4.56 1.10 28.28
CA GLY A 107 3.57 0.26 28.95
C GLY A 107 4.20 -0.90 29.70
N ILE A 108 5.08 -1.64 29.03
CA ILE A 108 5.87 -2.74 29.63
C ILE A 108 6.71 -2.21 30.79
N PHE A 109 7.42 -1.09 30.57
CA PHE A 109 8.27 -0.49 31.61
C PHE A 109 7.46 -0.17 32.87
N LYS A 110 6.37 0.59 32.75
CA LYS A 110 5.49 0.98 33.86
C LYS A 110 4.88 -0.21 34.62
N LYS A 111 4.71 -1.36 33.96
CA LYS A 111 4.04 -2.53 34.53
C LYS A 111 4.98 -3.46 35.31
N TYR A 112 6.24 -3.55 34.89
CA TYR A 112 7.17 -4.58 35.36
C TYR A 112 8.44 -4.02 36.01
N PHE A 113 8.72 -2.73 35.87
CA PHE A 113 9.87 -2.05 36.42
C PHE A 113 9.42 -0.81 37.21
#